data_AF-A0A2E6T0A6-F1
#
_entry.id   AF-A0A2E6T0A6-F1
#
_cell.length_a   1.000
_cell.length_b   1.000
_cell.length_c   1.000
_cell.angle_alpha   90.00
_cell.angle_beta   90.00
_cell.angle_gamma   90.00
#
_symmetry.space_group_name_H-M   'P 1'
#
loop_
_entity.id
_entity.type
_entity.pdbx_description
1 polymer ?
#
loop_
_entity_poly.entity_id
_entity_poly.type
_entity_poly.pdbx_seq_one_letter_code
_entity_poly.pdbx_strand_id
1 'polypeptide(L)'
;MISKELLNIINQLFEIQKKVEKEGYSKINRNLSRLSEELENLGFSIVNPIGENYDDRRADYTASIIGEKRKNFIISEVIKPIVYKKEGGSIVLAQKGIVIAE
;
A
#
# COMPACT_ATOMS: atom_id res chain seq x y z
N MET A 1 -16.28 0.88 -11.92
CA MET A 1 -15.01 1.60 -12.18
C MET A 1 -14.67 2.37 -10.93
N ILE A 2 -13.50 2.13 -10.34
CA ILE A 2 -13.09 2.76 -9.08
C ILE A 2 -12.67 4.19 -9.39
N SER A 3 -13.20 5.17 -8.65
CA SER A 3 -12.88 6.58 -8.89
C SER A 3 -11.46 6.90 -8.46
N LYS A 4 -10.79 7.76 -9.24
CA LYS A 4 -9.41 8.20 -8.97
C LYS A 4 -9.34 8.97 -7.65
N GLU A 5 -10.39 9.72 -7.33
CA GLU A 5 -10.54 10.50 -6.11
C GLU A 5 -10.51 9.59 -4.88
N LEU A 6 -11.17 8.44 -4.94
CA LEU A 6 -11.18 7.48 -3.84
C LEU A 6 -9.80 6.83 -3.65
N LEU A 7 -9.11 6.49 -4.74
CA LEU A 7 -7.73 6.01 -4.66
C LEU A 7 -6.79 7.06 -4.05
N ASN A 8 -7.00 8.35 -4.37
CA ASN A 8 -6.23 9.43 -3.76
C ASN A 8 -6.49 9.52 -2.24
N ILE A 9 -7.74 9.34 -1.79
CA ILE A 9 -8.08 9.30 -0.36
C ILE A 9 -7.39 8.12 0.32
N ILE A 10 -7.42 6.93 -0.30
CA ILE A 10 -6.71 5.74 0.20
C ILE A 10 -5.21 6.01 0.34
N ASN A 11 -4.60 6.66 -0.65
CA ASN A 11 -3.19 7.03 -0.62
C ASN A 11 -2.89 8.03 0.52
N GLN A 12 -3.76 9.03 0.75
CA GLN A 12 -3.59 9.96 1.87
C GLN A 12 -3.73 9.26 3.22
N LEU A 13 -4.69 8.35 3.38
CA LEU A 13 -4.86 7.58 4.60
C LEU A 13 -3.61 6.74 4.90
N PHE A 14 -3.09 6.04 3.89
CA PHE A 14 -1.86 5.25 3.99
C PHE A 14 -0.66 6.10 4.42
N GLU A 15 -0.48 7.27 3.82
CA GLU A 15 0.60 8.19 4.17
C GLU A 15 0.47 8.73 5.60
N ILE A 16 -0.75 9.02 6.06
CA ILE A 16 -1.00 9.44 7.43
C ILE A 16 -0.64 8.30 8.40
N GLN A 17 -1.05 7.06 8.10
CA GLN A 17 -0.71 5.88 8.91
C GLN A 17 0.81 5.71 9.04
N LYS A 18 1.54 5.76 7.92
CA LYS A 18 3.01 5.68 7.89
C LYS A 18 3.68 6.77 8.74
N LYS A 19 3.20 8.02 8.64
CA LYS A 19 3.74 9.13 9.44
C LYS A 19 3.42 8.97 10.93
N VAL A 20 2.20 8.57 11.26
CA VAL A 20 1.77 8.37 12.64
C VAL A 20 2.56 7.27 13.33
N GLU A 21 2.78 6.16 12.63
CA GLU A 21 3.60 5.05 13.12
C GLU A 21 5.05 5.50 13.36
N LYS A 22 5.65 6.20 12.38
CA LYS A 22 7.01 6.74 12.48
C LYS A 22 7.20 7.70 13.65
N GLU A 23 6.21 8.58 13.90
CA GLU A 23 6.24 9.55 14.99
C GLU A 23 5.77 8.97 16.34
N GLY A 24 5.33 7.71 16.39
CA GLY A 24 4.80 7.08 17.60
C GLY A 24 3.50 7.71 18.12
N TYR A 25 2.72 8.39 17.27
CA TYR A 25 1.57 9.19 17.67
C TYR A 25 0.27 8.36 17.80
N SER A 26 0.05 7.72 18.94
CA SER A 26 -1.05 6.74 19.09
C SER A 26 -2.48 7.33 19.20
N LYS A 27 -2.65 8.63 19.47
CA LYS A 27 -3.95 9.23 19.83
C LYS A 27 -5.02 9.10 18.74
N ILE A 28 -4.63 8.98 17.47
CA ILE A 28 -5.56 8.85 16.34
C ILE A 28 -5.60 7.46 15.73
N ASN A 29 -4.85 6.49 16.28
CA ASN A 29 -4.79 5.13 15.72
C ASN A 29 -6.18 4.52 15.59
N ARG A 30 -7.05 4.69 16.60
CA ARG A 30 -8.42 4.20 16.56
C ARG A 30 -9.23 4.82 15.40
N ASN A 31 -9.01 6.10 15.09
CA ASN A 31 -9.68 6.75 13.96
C ASN A 31 -9.19 6.18 12.64
N LEU A 32 -7.88 5.98 12.50
CA LEU A 32 -7.27 5.40 11.30
C LEU A 32 -7.72 3.94 11.08
N SER A 33 -7.78 3.13 12.15
CA SER A 33 -8.28 1.75 12.09
C SER A 33 -9.74 1.71 11.60
N ARG A 34 -10.61 2.57 12.14
CA ARG A 34 -12.01 2.66 11.67
C ARG A 34 -12.11 3.05 10.20
N LEU A 35 -11.29 4.00 9.74
CA LEU A 35 -11.27 4.36 8.32
C LEU A 35 -10.81 3.18 7.44
N SER A 36 -9.83 2.40 7.90
CA SER A 36 -9.40 1.18 7.22
C SER A 36 -10.50 0.11 7.20
N GLU A 37 -11.21 -0.08 8.31
CA GLU A 37 -12.36 -1.00 8.40
C GLU A 37 -13.48 -0.60 7.43
N GLU A 38 -13.80 0.69 7.30
CA GLU A 38 -14.81 1.15 6.33
C GLU A 38 -14.36 0.91 4.87
N LEU A 39 -13.06 1.09 4.57
CA LEU A 39 -12.53 0.78 3.25
C LEU A 39 -12.58 -0.72 2.96
N GLU A 40 -12.31 -1.56 3.96
CA GLU A 40 -12.44 -3.02 3.86
C GLU A 40 -13.90 -3.45 3.66
N ASN A 41 -14.85 -2.85 4.38
CA ASN A 41 -16.28 -3.07 4.20
C ASN A 41 -16.77 -2.65 2.81
N LEU A 42 -16.19 -1.58 2.26
CA LEU A 42 -16.41 -1.21 0.88
C LEU A 42 -15.78 -2.22 -0.11
N GLY A 43 -14.92 -3.12 0.35
CA GLY A 43 -14.29 -4.17 -0.44
C GLY A 43 -12.86 -3.86 -0.89
N PHE A 44 -12.20 -2.84 -0.32
CA PHE A 44 -10.81 -2.55 -0.62
C PHE A 44 -9.85 -3.34 0.27
N SER A 45 -8.76 -3.83 -0.32
CA SER A 45 -7.62 -4.37 0.42
C SER A 45 -6.39 -3.52 0.10
N ILE A 46 -5.82 -2.93 1.14
CA ILE A 46 -4.67 -2.02 1.03
C ILE A 46 -3.46 -2.77 1.59
N VAL A 47 -2.49 -3.07 0.73
CA VAL A 47 -1.33 -3.89 1.08
C VAL A 47 -0.08 -3.02 1.09
N ASN A 48 0.66 -3.10 2.20
CA ASN A 48 1.96 -2.47 2.39
C ASN A 48 3.05 -3.54 2.29
N PRO A 49 3.73 -3.69 1.15
CA PRO A 49 4.74 -4.73 0.98
C PRO A 49 6.11 -4.38 1.61
N ILE A 50 6.16 -3.40 2.52
CA ILE A 50 7.40 -2.99 3.17
C ILE A 50 8.03 -4.17 3.93
N GLY A 51 9.34 -4.35 3.79
CA GLY A 51 10.08 -5.46 4.37
C GLY A 51 9.94 -6.80 3.63
N GLU A 52 9.11 -6.90 2.60
CA GLU A 52 9.05 -8.08 1.74
C GLU A 52 10.28 -8.15 0.81
N ASN A 53 10.70 -9.36 0.46
CA ASN A 53 11.69 -9.55 -0.60
C ASN A 53 11.15 -9.02 -1.93
N TYR A 54 11.97 -8.25 -2.63
CA TYR A 54 11.64 -7.81 -3.98
C TYR A 54 11.56 -9.00 -4.94
N ASP A 55 10.45 -9.10 -5.64
CA ASP A 55 10.20 -10.06 -6.72
C ASP A 55 9.81 -9.29 -7.99
N ASP A 56 10.63 -9.39 -9.04
CA ASP A 56 10.40 -8.72 -10.33
C ASP A 56 9.26 -9.35 -11.15
N ARG A 57 8.79 -10.53 -10.74
CA ARG A 57 7.65 -11.23 -11.38
C ARG A 57 6.31 -10.74 -10.88
N ARG A 58 6.28 -9.98 -9.78
CA ARG A 58 5.04 -9.42 -9.24
C ARG A 58 4.53 -8.29 -10.12
N ALA A 59 3.26 -8.41 -10.53
CA ALA A 59 2.62 -7.44 -11.41
C ALA A 59 1.89 -6.31 -10.67
N ASP A 60 1.77 -6.43 -9.34
CA ASP A 60 0.96 -5.59 -8.47
C ASP A 60 1.72 -4.39 -7.89
N TYR A 61 3.03 -4.27 -8.11
CA TYR A 61 3.78 -3.05 -7.87
C TYR A 61 4.77 -2.74 -9.00
N THR A 62 5.26 -1.51 -8.99
CA THR A 62 6.43 -1.07 -9.75
C THR A 62 7.52 -0.65 -8.77
N ALA A 63 8.74 -1.13 -8.97
CA ALA A 63 9.86 -0.88 -8.07
C ALA A 63 10.94 -0.01 -8.73
N SER A 64 11.47 0.96 -7.98
CA SER A 64 12.74 1.60 -8.25
C SER A 64 13.83 0.89 -7.44
N ILE A 65 14.87 0.37 -8.10
CA ILE A 65 15.97 -0.34 -7.44
C ILE A 65 17.10 0.64 -7.13
N ILE A 66 17.55 0.66 -5.88
CA ILE A 66 18.69 1.45 -5.42
C ILE A 66 19.84 0.52 -5.05
N GLY A 67 21.05 0.84 -5.49
CA GLY A 67 22.26 0.07 -5.17
C GLY A 67 22.76 -0.83 -6.30
N GLU A 68 23.97 -1.38 -6.12
CA GLU A 68 24.56 -2.34 -7.05
C GLU A 68 23.80 -3.66 -6.98
N LYS A 69 23.62 -4.34 -8.12
CA LYS A 69 22.88 -5.61 -8.28
C LYS A 69 23.34 -6.69 -7.28
N ARG A 70 22.81 -6.65 -6.06
CA ARG A 70 22.87 -7.77 -5.13
C ARG A 70 21.66 -8.67 -5.40
N LYS A 71 21.87 -9.96 -5.28
CA LYS A 71 20.74 -10.89 -5.15
C LYS A 71 20.13 -10.61 -3.77
N ASN A 72 18.82 -10.40 -3.69
CA ASN A 72 18.02 -10.16 -2.48
C ASN A 72 17.81 -8.69 -2.07
N PHE A 73 17.29 -7.86 -3.00
CA PHE A 73 16.72 -6.56 -2.64
C PHE A 73 15.49 -6.75 -1.73
N ILE A 74 15.31 -5.87 -0.75
CA ILE A 74 14.13 -5.82 0.11
C ILE A 74 13.39 -4.52 -0.19
N ILE A 75 12.06 -4.55 -0.16
CA ILE A 75 11.26 -3.33 -0.28
C ILE A 75 11.49 -2.46 0.97
N SER A 76 12.27 -1.39 0.83
CA SER A 76 12.65 -0.48 1.91
C SER A 76 11.69 0.67 2.08
N GLU A 77 11.01 1.08 1.00
CA GLU A 77 10.02 2.13 1.05
C GLU A 77 8.82 1.83 0.15
N VAL A 78 7.63 2.19 0.65
CA VAL A 78 6.38 2.19 -0.11
C VAL A 78 5.91 3.64 -0.24
N ILE A 79 5.84 4.12 -1.47
CA ILE A 79 5.38 5.46 -1.86
C ILE A 79 3.88 5.46 -2.11
N LYS A 80 3.35 4.38 -2.69
CA LYS A 80 1.91 4.12 -2.81
C LYS A 80 1.63 2.67 -2.48
N PRO A 81 0.56 2.36 -1.71
CA PRO A 81 0.20 0.99 -1.41
C PRO A 81 -0.33 0.29 -2.67
N ILE A 82 -0.26 -1.04 -2.64
CA ILE A 82 -1.00 -1.88 -3.56
C ILE A 82 -2.46 -1.85 -3.10
N VAL A 83 -3.39 -1.61 -4.02
CA VAL A 83 -4.83 -1.60 -3.69
C VAL A 83 -5.54 -2.63 -4.55
N TYR A 84 -6.18 -3.59 -3.90
CA TYR A 84 -7.14 -4.48 -4.53
C TYR A 84 -8.55 -4.07 -4.18
N LYS A 85 -9.49 -4.47 -5.04
CA LYS A 85 -10.92 -4.30 -4.84
C LYS A 85 -11.63 -5.62 -5.09
N LYS A 86 -12.46 -6.04 -4.15
CA LYS A 86 -13.42 -7.12 -4.33
C LYS A 86 -14.70 -6.55 -4.97
N GLU A 87 -15.01 -6.98 -6.20
CA GLU A 87 -16.26 -6.64 -6.90
C GLU A 87 -16.87 -7.93 -7.48
N GLY A 88 -18.15 -8.19 -7.20
CA GLY A 88 -18.87 -9.34 -7.79
C GLY A 88 -18.23 -10.71 -7.52
N GLY A 89 -17.55 -10.88 -6.39
CA GLY A 89 -16.84 -12.11 -6.04
C GLY A 89 -15.43 -12.26 -6.62
N SER A 90 -15.01 -11.34 -7.50
CA SER A 90 -13.65 -11.30 -8.05
C SER A 90 -12.79 -10.26 -7.33
N ILE A 91 -11.47 -10.50 -7.26
CA ILE A 91 -10.49 -9.55 -6.76
C ILE A 91 -9.81 -8.90 -7.97
N VAL A 92 -9.86 -7.57 -8.06
CA VAL A 92 -9.27 -6.78 -9.12
C VAL A 92 -8.18 -5.89 -8.54
N LEU A 93 -7.04 -5.78 -9.24
CA LEU A 93 -6.01 -4.81 -8.90
C LEU A 93 -6.48 -3.39 -9.26
N ALA A 94 -6.81 -2.60 -8.25
CA ALA A 94 -7.30 -1.22 -8.39
C ALA A 94 -6.16 -0.22 -8.55
N GLN A 95 -5.02 -0.46 -7.90
CA GLN A 95 -3.82 0.38 -7.99
C GLN A 95 -2.58 -0.48 -7.81
N LYS A 96 -1.60 -0.31 -8.71
CA LYS A 96 -0.25 -0.84 -8.49
C LYS A 96 0.45 -0.06 -7.38
N GLY A 97 1.11 -0.78 -6.48
CA GLY A 97 2.03 -0.17 -5.52
C GLY A 97 3.19 0.53 -6.23
N ILE A 98 3.72 1.57 -5.62
CA ILE A 98 4.97 2.22 -6.05
C ILE A 98 5.94 2.05 -4.89
N VAL A 99 7.04 1.34 -5.13
CA VAL A 99 7.97 0.93 -4.09
C VAL A 99 9.41 1.26 -4.46
N ILE A 100 10.26 1.32 -3.46
CA ILE A 100 11.72 1.37 -3.59
C ILE A 100 12.25 0.09 -2.96
N ALA A 101 13.23 -0.55 -3.62
CA ALA A 101 13.92 -1.71 -3.08
C ALA A 101 15.44 -1.48 -3.08
N GLU A 102 16.10 -1.94 -2.01
CA GLU A 102 17.54 -1.77 -1.74
C GLU A 102 18.17 -3.00 -1.07
#